data_AF-A0A0U1KTL8-F1
#
_entry.id   AF-A0A0U1KTL8-F1
#
_cell.length_a   1.000
_cell.length_b   1.000
_cell.length_c   1.000
_cell.angle_alpha   90.00
_cell.angle_beta   90.00
_cell.angle_gamma   90.00
#
_symmetry.space_group_name_H-M   'P 1'
#
loop_
_entity.id
_entity.type
_entity.pdbx_description
1 polymer ?
#
loop_
_entity_poly.entity_id
_entity_poly.type
_entity_poly.pdbx_seq_one_letter_code
_entity_poly.pdbx_strand_id
1 'polypeptide(L)'
;MLDVVPPLTVTISTGDMMWFTSFCNGAIALKGQETVLGLDVGGIDLCQPVVMGKAAGVFSIRGHACLRKAASGNDAYVDPVNLAEVEESINSQAIVKARFLKSYWNIAAQYSPVVVLPESRLSKGVCSHYGGKLTTVRGSLVLAGGADSLQFLYDYGVGVRTGQGFGLAEVIKQYD
;
A
#
# COMPACT_ATOMS: atom_id res chain seq x y z
N MET A 1 -4.22 -24.96 -14.01
CA MET A 1 -3.50 -24.74 -12.75
C MET A 1 -2.49 -23.64 -13.02
N LEU A 2 -2.43 -22.59 -12.22
CA LEU A 2 -1.34 -21.60 -12.36
C LEU A 2 -0.09 -22.30 -11.83
N ASP A 3 0.87 -22.58 -12.71
CA ASP A 3 2.15 -23.14 -12.30
C ASP A 3 2.92 -22.04 -11.57
N VAL A 4 2.86 -22.09 -10.24
CA VAL A 4 3.63 -21.20 -9.37
C VAL A 4 5.06 -21.73 -9.33
N VAL A 5 6.00 -20.97 -9.87
CA VAL A 5 7.43 -21.32 -9.88
C VAL A 5 8.13 -20.64 -8.70
N PRO A 6 8.61 -21.40 -7.70
CA PRO A 6 9.39 -20.83 -6.61
C PRO A 6 10.79 -20.34 -7.07
N PRO A 7 11.45 -19.43 -6.33
CA PRO A 7 10.98 -18.84 -5.08
C PRO A 7 9.95 -17.72 -5.29
N LEU A 8 8.98 -17.63 -4.37
CA LEU A 8 8.08 -16.48 -4.28
C LEU A 8 8.49 -15.60 -3.11
N THR A 9 8.44 -14.29 -3.32
CA THR A 9 8.68 -13.29 -2.27
C THR A 9 7.41 -12.51 -2.01
N VAL A 10 7.04 -12.39 -0.74
CA VAL A 10 5.92 -11.56 -0.28
C VAL A 10 6.49 -10.47 0.62
N THR A 11 6.23 -9.22 0.25
CA THR A 11 6.63 -8.04 1.04
C THR A 11 5.42 -7.48 1.76
N ILE A 12 5.60 -7.17 3.04
CA ILE A 12 4.57 -6.56 3.90
C ILE A 12 5.20 -5.35 4.60
N SER A 13 4.40 -4.32 4.83
CA SER A 13 4.78 -3.11 5.53
C SER A 13 3.71 -2.75 6.57
N THR A 14 4.13 -2.12 7.65
CA THR A 14 3.27 -1.54 8.69
C THR A 14 4.06 -0.51 9.47
N GLY A 15 3.40 0.57 9.91
CA GLY A 15 3.98 1.55 10.83
C GLY A 15 3.85 1.15 12.30
N ASP A 16 3.22 0.01 12.59
CA ASP A 16 3.02 -0.49 13.95
C ASP A 16 3.96 -1.68 14.28
N MET A 17 4.80 -1.50 15.29
CA MET A 17 5.81 -2.49 15.69
C MET A 17 5.22 -3.74 16.33
N MET A 18 4.05 -3.65 16.96
CA MET A 18 3.38 -4.81 17.55
C MET A 18 2.87 -5.73 16.44
N TRP A 19 2.24 -5.17 15.41
CA TRP A 19 1.82 -5.92 14.23
C TRP A 19 2.99 -6.50 13.46
N PHE A 20 4.06 -5.71 13.27
CA PHE A 20 5.29 -6.18 12.64
C PHE A 20 5.88 -7.40 13.35
N THR A 21 6.05 -7.30 14.67
CA THR A 21 6.59 -8.39 15.51
C THR A 21 5.68 -9.60 15.48
N SER A 22 4.36 -9.40 15.55
CA SER A 22 3.38 -10.50 15.52
C SER A 22 3.41 -11.23 14.18
N PHE A 23 3.53 -10.49 13.08
CA PHE A 23 3.67 -11.07 11.74
C PHE A 23 4.97 -11.88 11.62
N CYS A 24 6.10 -11.32 12.06
CA CYS A 24 7.39 -12.02 12.03
C CYS A 24 7.36 -13.32 12.86
N ASN A 25 6.81 -13.27 14.08
CA ASN A 25 6.68 -14.46 14.93
C ASN A 25 5.78 -15.53 14.29
N GLY A 26 4.67 -15.12 13.66
CA GLY A 26 3.80 -16.02 12.91
C GLY A 26 4.53 -16.68 11.73
N ALA A 27 5.28 -15.90 10.96
CA ALA A 27 6.07 -16.42 9.83
C ALA A 27 7.19 -17.37 10.30
N ILE A 28 7.84 -17.09 11.44
CA ILE A 28 8.84 -17.99 12.04
C ILE A 28 8.19 -19.31 12.46
N ALA A 29 7.02 -19.25 13.10
CA ALA A 29 6.29 -20.45 13.53
C ALA A 29 5.83 -21.33 12.35
N LEU A 30 5.63 -20.74 11.18
CA LEU A 30 5.28 -21.45 9.94
C LEU A 30 6.48 -22.08 9.22
N LYS A 31 7.72 -21.84 9.64
CA LYS A 31 8.88 -22.47 9.00
C LYS A 31 8.82 -24.00 9.11
N GLY A 32 9.01 -24.66 7.97
CA GLY A 32 8.92 -26.12 7.87
C GLY A 32 7.49 -26.68 7.92
N GLN A 33 6.46 -25.81 7.87
CA GLN A 33 5.08 -26.21 7.72
C GLN A 33 4.59 -25.84 6.32
N GLU A 34 3.93 -26.79 5.66
CA GLU A 34 3.31 -26.56 4.36
C GLU A 34 2.14 -25.59 4.50
N THR A 35 2.18 -24.49 3.75
CA THR A 35 1.08 -23.51 3.73
C THR A 35 -0.10 -24.04 2.90
N VAL A 36 -1.25 -23.35 2.97
CA VAL A 36 -2.43 -23.66 2.15
C VAL A 36 -2.18 -23.59 0.63
N LEU A 37 -1.05 -23.03 0.19
CA LEU A 37 -0.63 -22.96 -1.20
C LEU A 37 0.36 -24.06 -1.59
N GLY A 38 0.66 -25.01 -0.69
CA GLY A 38 1.66 -26.06 -0.94
C GLY A 38 3.10 -25.53 -0.97
N LEU A 39 3.34 -24.41 -0.28
CA LEU A 39 4.64 -23.73 -0.23
C LEU A 39 5.15 -23.67 1.20
N ASP A 40 6.46 -23.75 1.36
CA ASP A 40 7.15 -23.59 2.65
C ASP A 40 7.80 -22.21 2.78
N VAL A 41 7.85 -21.68 4.00
CA VAL A 41 8.57 -20.43 4.29
C VAL A 41 10.08 -20.69 4.31
N GLY A 42 10.77 -20.37 3.21
CA GLY A 42 12.23 -20.54 3.10
C GLY A 42 13.06 -19.56 3.93
N GLY A 43 12.55 -18.34 4.17
CA GLY A 43 13.29 -17.28 4.85
C GLY A 43 12.41 -16.08 5.21
N ILE A 44 12.92 -15.23 6.09
CA ILE A 44 12.29 -13.97 6.48
C ILE A 44 13.40 -12.93 6.53
N ASP A 45 13.32 -11.95 5.64
CA ASP A 45 14.29 -10.87 5.54
C ASP A 45 13.69 -9.58 6.06
N LEU A 46 14.35 -8.97 7.04
CA LEU A 46 13.97 -7.66 7.54
C LEU A 46 14.55 -6.59 6.62
N CYS A 47 13.67 -5.87 5.91
CA CYS A 47 14.08 -4.75 5.07
C CYS A 47 14.57 -3.60 5.93
N GLN A 48 15.50 -2.79 5.40
CA GLN A 48 15.91 -1.57 6.07
C GLN A 48 14.71 -0.62 6.21
N PRO A 49 14.50 0.00 7.39
CA PRO A 49 13.42 0.94 7.58
C PRO A 49 13.65 2.17 6.70
N VAL A 50 12.62 2.57 5.96
CA VAL A 50 12.63 3.83 5.23
C VAL A 50 12.01 4.88 6.11
N VAL A 51 12.75 5.98 6.33
CA VAL A 51 12.26 7.16 7.02
C VAL A 51 12.07 8.27 6.00
N MET A 52 10.85 8.78 5.90
CA MET A 52 10.53 9.98 5.14
C MET A 52 11.05 11.19 5.90
N GLY A 53 12.11 11.81 5.40
CA GLY A 53 12.70 13.01 6.00
C GLY A 53 12.45 14.28 5.19
N LYS A 54 11.78 14.16 4.04
CA LYS A 54 11.64 15.22 3.05
C LYS A 54 10.16 15.47 2.73
N ALA A 55 9.87 16.65 2.16
CA ALA A 55 8.51 17.07 1.86
C ALA A 55 7.96 16.51 0.54
N ALA A 56 8.79 15.81 -0.25
CA ALA A 56 8.34 15.13 -1.46
C ALA A 56 9.08 13.81 -1.71
N GLY A 57 8.45 12.91 -2.50
CA GLY A 57 9.08 11.65 -2.88
C GLY A 57 8.38 10.94 -4.04
N VAL A 58 9.12 10.01 -4.66
CA VAL A 58 8.61 9.11 -5.71
C VAL A 58 8.26 7.77 -5.10
N PHE A 59 6.99 7.39 -5.19
CA PHE A 59 6.42 6.16 -4.68
C PHE A 59 6.07 5.23 -5.84
N SER A 60 6.74 4.08 -5.94
CA SER A 60 6.37 3.04 -6.89
C SER A 60 5.37 2.07 -6.26
N ILE A 61 4.19 1.95 -6.85
CA ILE A 61 3.20 0.96 -6.45
C ILE A 61 3.73 -0.44 -6.81
N ARG A 62 3.87 -1.30 -5.80
CA ARG A 62 4.21 -2.71 -5.97
C ARG A 62 2.95 -3.49 -6.31
N GLY A 63 2.89 -4.03 -7.53
CA GLY A 63 1.76 -4.84 -7.99
C GLY A 63 0.56 -4.01 -8.44
N HIS A 64 -0.34 -3.67 -7.53
CA HIS A 64 -1.59 -2.95 -7.81
C HIS A 64 -2.04 -2.11 -6.62
N ALA A 65 -2.59 -0.91 -6.87
CA ALA A 65 -3.35 -0.16 -5.87
C ALA A 65 -4.81 -0.01 -6.30
N CYS A 66 -5.73 0.00 -5.34
CA CYS A 66 -7.15 0.24 -5.58
C CYS A 66 -7.49 1.67 -5.15
N LEU A 67 -7.88 2.53 -6.09
CA LEU A 67 -8.30 3.92 -5.83
C LEU A 67 -9.77 4.06 -6.20
N ARG A 68 -10.57 4.64 -5.29
CA ARG A 68 -12.02 4.77 -5.43
C ARG A 68 -12.40 6.24 -5.43
N LYS A 69 -13.34 6.60 -6.29
CA LYS A 69 -13.90 7.95 -6.29
C LYS A 69 -14.63 8.21 -4.96
N ALA A 70 -14.43 9.39 -4.38
CA ALA A 70 -15.03 9.74 -3.09
C ALA A 70 -16.55 10.02 -3.20
N ALA A 71 -17.01 10.49 -4.36
CA ALA A 71 -18.35 11.08 -4.54
C ALA A 71 -19.37 10.26 -5.35
N SER A 72 -19.03 9.10 -5.91
CA SER A 72 -19.99 8.31 -6.69
C SER A 72 -20.62 7.20 -5.85
N GLY A 73 -21.95 7.20 -5.73
CA GLY A 73 -22.72 6.08 -5.18
C GLY A 73 -22.60 4.77 -5.96
N ASN A 74 -21.90 4.79 -7.10
CA ASN A 74 -21.37 3.59 -7.75
C ASN A 74 -19.93 3.34 -7.26
N ASP A 75 -19.59 2.07 -7.01
CA ASP A 75 -18.26 1.50 -6.67
C ASP A 75 -17.20 1.75 -7.78
N ALA A 76 -17.13 2.96 -8.31
CA ALA A 76 -16.27 3.33 -9.43
C ALA A 76 -14.83 3.54 -8.94
N TYR A 77 -13.92 2.93 -9.66
CA TYR A 77 -12.48 3.16 -9.50
C TYR A 77 -12.06 4.42 -10.26
N VAL A 78 -11.01 5.06 -9.77
CA VAL A 78 -10.43 6.27 -10.38
C VAL A 78 -9.82 5.96 -11.74
N ASP A 79 -9.93 6.90 -12.68
CA ASP A 79 -9.12 6.89 -13.90
C ASP A 79 -7.71 7.40 -13.58
N PRO A 80 -6.63 6.61 -13.76
CA PRO A 80 -5.27 7.03 -13.44
C PRO A 80 -4.77 8.24 -14.23
N VAL A 81 -5.44 8.63 -15.32
CA VAL A 81 -5.12 9.84 -16.09
C VAL A 81 -5.61 11.11 -15.38
N ASN A 82 -6.66 11.01 -14.56
CA ASN A 82 -7.20 12.14 -13.81
C ASN A 82 -6.51 12.27 -12.44
N LEU A 83 -5.39 12.99 -12.41
CA LEU A 83 -4.59 13.15 -11.19
C LEU A 83 -5.35 13.83 -10.04
N ALA A 84 -6.35 14.67 -10.32
CA ALA A 84 -7.17 15.28 -9.29
C ALA A 84 -8.05 14.23 -8.58
N GLU A 85 -8.66 13.31 -9.33
CA GLU A 85 -9.39 12.18 -8.73
C GLU A 85 -8.46 11.22 -7.98
N VAL A 86 -7.22 11.03 -8.46
CA VAL A 86 -6.20 10.22 -7.78
C VAL A 86 -5.85 10.86 -6.44
N GLU A 87 -5.57 12.16 -6.42
CA GLU A 87 -5.26 12.92 -5.21
C GLU A 87 -6.40 12.86 -4.19
N GLU A 88 -7.63 13.14 -4.63
CA GLU A 88 -8.80 13.08 -3.77
C GLU A 88 -8.99 11.66 -3.18
N SER A 89 -8.83 10.62 -4.01
CA SER A 89 -8.93 9.23 -3.56
C SER A 89 -7.85 8.87 -2.53
N ILE A 90 -6.59 9.30 -2.74
CA ILE A 90 -5.50 9.02 -1.80
C ILE A 90 -5.80 9.69 -0.45
N ASN A 91 -6.09 10.99 -0.49
CA ASN A 91 -6.31 11.79 0.71
C ASN A 91 -7.52 11.32 1.51
N SER A 92 -8.67 11.14 0.86
CA SER A 92 -9.90 10.70 1.53
C SER A 92 -9.73 9.34 2.21
N GLN A 93 -9.08 8.39 1.53
CA GLN A 93 -8.89 7.03 2.06
C GLN A 93 -7.81 6.98 3.14
N ALA A 94 -6.74 7.76 3.01
CA ALA A 94 -5.71 7.87 4.04
C ALA A 94 -6.27 8.48 5.34
N ILE A 95 -7.12 9.52 5.24
CA ILE A 95 -7.81 10.11 6.39
C ILE A 95 -8.72 9.07 7.08
N VAL A 96 -9.52 8.33 6.31
CA VAL A 96 -10.38 7.26 6.86
C VAL A 96 -9.53 6.18 7.55
N LYS A 97 -8.43 5.76 6.93
CA LYS A 97 -7.50 4.77 7.48
C LYS A 97 -6.85 5.25 8.77
N ALA A 98 -6.34 6.48 8.80
CA ALA A 98 -5.72 7.07 9.99
C ALA A 98 -6.72 7.15 11.16
N ARG A 99 -7.97 7.57 10.89
CA ARG A 99 -9.05 7.56 11.89
C ARG A 99 -9.36 6.15 12.38
N PHE A 100 -9.47 5.18 11.49
CA PHE A 100 -9.72 3.78 11.86
C PHE A 100 -8.62 3.23 12.78
N LEU A 101 -7.35 3.43 12.41
CA LEU A 101 -6.20 3.00 13.22
C LEU A 101 -6.21 3.65 14.61
N LYS A 102 -6.53 4.94 14.70
CA LYS A 102 -6.67 5.63 15.98
C LYS A 102 -7.84 5.11 16.81
N SER A 103 -9.02 4.95 16.21
CA SER A 103 -10.25 4.61 16.94
C SER A 103 -10.28 3.15 17.42
N TYR A 104 -9.79 2.21 16.63
CA TYR A 104 -9.90 0.78 16.94
C TYR A 104 -8.65 0.20 17.59
N TRP A 105 -7.49 0.81 17.34
CA TRP A 105 -6.20 0.26 17.75
C TRP A 105 -5.35 1.24 18.57
N ASN A 106 -5.84 2.46 18.82
CA ASN A 106 -5.11 3.52 19.51
C ASN A 106 -3.73 3.83 18.89
N ILE A 107 -3.57 3.56 17.59
CA ILE A 107 -2.36 3.86 16.84
C ILE A 107 -2.40 5.35 16.48
N ALA A 108 -1.39 6.10 16.91
CA ALA A 108 -1.27 7.53 16.65
C ALA A 108 -0.86 7.81 15.19
N ALA A 109 -1.79 7.60 14.26
CA ALA A 109 -1.62 7.95 12.87
C ALA A 109 -2.07 9.40 12.64
N GLN A 110 -1.12 10.31 12.45
CA GLN A 110 -1.42 11.67 11.97
C GLN A 110 -1.28 11.69 10.45
N TYR A 111 -2.29 12.25 9.79
CA TYR A 111 -2.28 12.39 8.34
C TYR A 111 -2.83 13.75 7.96
N SER A 112 -2.08 14.44 7.11
CA SER A 112 -2.47 15.67 6.44
C SER A 112 -2.50 15.41 4.92
N PRO A 113 -3.38 16.07 4.16
CA PRO A 113 -3.47 15.87 2.73
C PRO A 113 -2.12 16.06 2.02
N VAL A 114 -1.86 15.18 1.05
CA VAL A 114 -0.72 15.25 0.13
C VAL A 114 -1.20 15.73 -1.24
N VAL A 115 -0.26 16.26 -2.02
CA VAL A 115 -0.48 16.68 -3.40
C VAL A 115 0.11 15.64 -4.35
N VAL A 116 -0.63 15.27 -5.38
CA VAL A 116 -0.15 14.40 -6.47
C VAL A 116 0.45 15.28 -7.55
N LEU A 117 1.76 15.20 -7.75
CA LEU A 117 2.46 16.04 -8.72
C LEU A 117 2.29 15.51 -10.15
N PRO A 118 2.33 16.41 -11.17
CA PRO A 118 2.13 16.05 -12.58
C PRO A 118 3.12 15.02 -13.14
N GLU A 119 4.29 14.85 -12.52
CA GLU A 119 5.31 13.88 -12.88
C GLU A 119 4.91 12.43 -12.56
N SER A 120 3.78 12.24 -11.87
CA SER A 120 3.20 10.93 -11.60
C SER A 120 2.89 10.19 -12.91
N ARG A 121 3.25 8.90 -12.95
CA ARG A 121 3.06 8.02 -14.12
C ARG A 121 2.27 6.81 -13.70
N LEU A 122 0.96 6.90 -13.86
CA LEU A 122 0.02 5.83 -13.54
C LEU A 122 -0.57 5.21 -14.80
N SER A 123 -0.93 3.94 -14.70
CA SER A 123 -1.62 3.18 -15.74
C SER A 123 -2.73 2.35 -15.13
N LYS A 124 -3.77 2.08 -15.91
CA LYS A 124 -4.89 1.25 -15.50
C LYS A 124 -4.48 -0.21 -15.48
N GLY A 125 -4.78 -0.90 -14.39
CA GLY A 125 -4.62 -2.34 -14.25
C GLY A 125 -5.95 -3.04 -13.97
N VAL A 126 -5.97 -4.36 -14.14
CA VAL A 126 -7.07 -5.22 -13.71
C VAL A 126 -6.50 -6.38 -12.90
N CYS A 127 -7.13 -6.70 -11.78
CA CYS A 127 -6.72 -7.81 -10.91
C CYS A 127 -7.93 -8.69 -10.58
N SER A 128 -7.78 -10.01 -10.68
CA SER A 128 -8.80 -10.96 -10.21
C SER A 128 -8.68 -11.13 -8.69
N HIS A 129 -9.75 -10.87 -7.95
CA HIS A 129 -9.77 -10.92 -6.48
C HIS A 129 -11.11 -11.45 -5.97
N TYR A 130 -11.08 -12.48 -5.12
CA TYR A 130 -12.27 -13.15 -4.55
C TYR A 130 -13.40 -13.42 -5.56
N GLY A 131 -13.07 -14.02 -6.72
CA GLY A 131 -14.05 -14.37 -7.76
C GLY A 131 -14.56 -13.21 -8.63
N GLY A 132 -14.10 -11.98 -8.39
CA GLY A 132 -14.41 -10.81 -9.20
C GLY A 132 -13.18 -10.19 -9.87
N LYS A 133 -13.40 -9.17 -10.70
CA LYS A 133 -12.33 -8.33 -11.27
C LYS A 133 -12.37 -6.94 -10.63
N LEU A 134 -11.23 -6.47 -10.15
CA LEU A 134 -11.05 -5.11 -9.65
C LEU A 134 -10.35 -4.27 -10.71
N THR A 135 -10.81 -3.04 -10.89
CA THR A 135 -10.01 -2.01 -11.59
C THR A 135 -8.99 -1.46 -10.61
N THR A 136 -7.76 -1.29 -11.06
CA THR A 136 -6.62 -0.91 -10.22
C THR A 136 -5.76 0.10 -10.94
N VAL A 137 -4.82 0.69 -10.23
CA VAL A 137 -3.76 1.52 -10.80
C VAL A 137 -2.40 0.88 -10.53
N ARG A 138 -1.46 1.11 -11.43
CA ARG A 138 -0.05 0.68 -11.36
C ARG A 138 0.86 1.83 -11.78
N GLY A 139 2.12 1.81 -11.34
CA GLY A 139 3.13 2.78 -11.74
C GLY A 139 3.67 3.58 -10.57
N SER A 140 4.07 4.82 -10.82
CA SER A 140 4.70 5.69 -9.83
C SER A 140 3.89 6.94 -9.55
N LEU A 141 3.76 7.29 -8.27
CA LEU A 141 3.24 8.55 -7.77
C LEU A 141 4.40 9.45 -7.38
N VAL A 142 4.35 10.71 -7.74
CA VAL A 142 5.20 11.74 -7.14
C VAL A 142 4.33 12.53 -6.19
N LEU A 143 4.62 12.45 -4.90
CA LEU A 143 3.79 13.02 -3.85
C LEU A 143 4.56 14.12 -3.12
N ALA A 144 3.86 15.20 -2.77
CA ALA A 144 4.37 16.26 -1.91
C ALA A 144 3.44 16.44 -0.69
N GLY A 145 3.99 16.68 0.49
CA GLY A 145 3.24 16.85 1.73
C GLY A 145 4.11 16.75 2.97
N GLY A 146 3.49 16.70 4.14
CA GLY A 146 4.22 16.49 5.39
C GLY A 146 4.92 15.13 5.42
N ALA A 147 6.16 15.09 5.94
CA ALA A 147 6.95 13.87 6.04
C ALA A 147 6.19 12.73 6.74
N ASP A 148 5.46 13.03 7.82
CA ASP A 148 4.62 12.05 8.54
C ASP A 148 3.50 11.47 7.66
N SER A 149 2.93 12.27 6.77
CA SER A 149 1.84 11.83 5.88
C SER A 149 2.39 10.96 4.74
N LEU A 150 3.58 11.29 4.25
CA LEU A 150 4.30 10.45 3.29
C LEU A 150 4.75 9.13 3.93
N GLN A 151 5.24 9.17 5.17
CA GLN A 151 5.57 7.98 5.97
C GLN A 151 4.33 7.10 6.15
N PHE A 152 3.19 7.69 6.53
CA PHE A 152 1.94 6.97 6.70
C PHE A 152 1.51 6.21 5.43
N LEU A 153 1.66 6.83 4.26
CA LEU A 153 1.36 6.17 2.97
C LEU A 153 2.34 5.06 2.62
N TYR A 154 3.62 5.21 2.96
CA TYR A 154 4.62 4.15 2.81
C TYR A 154 4.32 2.95 3.72
N ASP A 155 4.05 3.23 5.00
CA ASP A 155 3.87 2.23 6.05
C ASP A 155 2.57 1.43 5.88
N TYR A 156 1.46 2.11 5.58
CA TYR A 156 0.12 1.50 5.55
C TYR A 156 -0.46 1.34 4.14
N GLY A 157 0.33 1.67 3.13
CA GLY A 157 -0.01 1.58 1.72
C GLY A 157 -0.96 2.67 1.22
N VAL A 158 -1.01 2.80 -0.10
CA VAL A 158 -1.81 3.78 -0.85
C VAL A 158 -3.14 3.16 -1.29
N GLY A 159 -4.23 3.86 -1.01
CA GLY A 159 -5.56 3.47 -1.47
C GLY A 159 -6.34 2.58 -0.50
N VAL A 160 -7.33 1.85 -1.03
CA VAL A 160 -8.16 0.88 -0.30
C VAL A 160 -7.64 -0.56 -0.43
N ARG A 161 -8.16 -1.44 0.43
CA ARG A 161 -7.86 -2.89 0.45
C ARG A 161 -6.38 -3.19 0.72
N THR A 162 -5.68 -2.34 1.46
CA THR A 162 -4.25 -2.52 1.71
C THR A 162 -3.92 -3.76 2.53
N GLY A 163 -4.77 -4.11 3.50
CA GLY A 163 -4.71 -5.40 4.22
C GLY A 163 -5.06 -6.64 3.38
N GLN A 164 -5.40 -6.48 2.09
CA GLN A 164 -5.70 -7.58 1.17
C GLN A 164 -4.65 -7.70 0.05
N GLY A 165 -3.48 -7.07 0.21
CA GLY A 165 -2.37 -7.17 -0.73
C GLY A 165 -2.33 -6.10 -1.83
N PHE A 166 -3.05 -4.98 -1.65
CA PHE A 166 -3.04 -3.85 -2.58
C PHE A 166 -2.30 -2.63 -2.00
N GLY A 167 -1.81 -1.74 -2.85
CA GLY A 167 -1.37 -0.42 -2.45
C GLY A 167 -0.01 -0.35 -1.74
N LEU A 168 0.72 -1.47 -1.62
CA LEU A 168 2.10 -1.42 -1.15
C LEU A 168 2.91 -0.52 -2.08
N ALA A 169 3.71 0.37 -1.52
CA ALA A 169 4.55 1.30 -2.27
C ALA A 169 5.99 1.27 -1.78
N GLU A 170 6.93 1.41 -2.71
CA GLU A 170 8.36 1.61 -2.42
C GLU A 170 8.73 3.07 -2.67
N VAL A 171 9.56 3.65 -1.82
CA VAL A 171 10.14 4.98 -2.04
C VAL A 171 11.41 4.83 -2.90
N ILE A 172 11.37 5.36 -4.14
CA ILE A 172 12.52 5.32 -5.04
C ILE A 172 13.44 6.51 -4.81
N LYS A 173 12.87 7.69 -4.53
CA LYS A 173 13.59 8.97 -4.35
C LYS A 173 12.85 9.87 -3.38
N GLN A 174 13.59 10.72 -2.68
CA GLN A 174 13.06 11.79 -1.83
C GLN A 174 13.63 13.14 -2.32
N TYR A 175 12.84 14.21 -2.24
CA TYR A 175 13.23 15.56 -2.67
C TYR A 175 12.87 16.58 -1.58
N ASP A 176 13.72 17.60 -1.42
CA ASP A 176 13.45 18.77 -0.59
C ASP A 176 12.27 19.61 -1.09
#